data_AF-A0A6B8MNY3-F1
#
_entry.id   AF-A0A6B8MNY3-F1
#
_cell.length_a   1.000
_cell.length_b   1.000
_cell.length_c   1.000
_cell.angle_alpha   90.00
_cell.angle_beta   90.00
_cell.angle_gamma   90.00
#
_symmetry.space_group_name_H-M   'P 1'
#
loop_
_entity.id
_entity.type
_entity.pdbx_description
1 polymer ?
#
loop_
_entity_poly.entity_id
_entity_poly.type
_entity_poly.pdbx_seq_one_letter_code
_entity_poly.pdbx_strand_id
1 'polypeptide(L)'
;MSTIDRLNISSTVNTAEWIQLMKAVVNDDDSGIRNAGTLTLRALEEQARGWLTQDDLILLLEGQRDIARIRANNERIAMQTHLQSTLLRLLDMTLLALLPRI
;
A
#
# COMPACT_ATOMS: atom_id res chain seq x y z
N MET A 1 -17.88 11.17 -5.10
CA MET A 1 -16.63 11.39 -4.33
C MET A 1 -15.96 10.04 -4.21
N SER A 2 -14.76 9.87 -4.78
CA SER A 2 -14.05 8.60 -4.73
C SER A 2 -13.55 8.36 -3.30
N THR A 3 -13.51 7.10 -2.85
CA THR A 3 -12.82 6.71 -1.60
C THR A 3 -11.44 7.36 -1.47
N ILE A 4 -10.74 7.48 -2.61
CA ILE A 4 -9.39 8.03 -2.71
C ILE A 4 -9.34 9.50 -2.25
N ASP A 5 -10.41 10.27 -2.49
CA ASP A 5 -10.49 11.69 -2.11
C ASP A 5 -10.69 11.89 -0.59
N ARG A 6 -11.08 10.82 0.12
CA ARG A 6 -11.35 10.85 1.58
C ARG A 6 -10.15 10.45 2.42
N LEU A 7 -9.10 9.90 1.81
CA LEU A 7 -7.87 9.54 2.51
C LEU A 7 -7.08 10.84 2.71
N ASN A 8 -7.08 11.35 3.94
CA ASN A 8 -6.28 12.51 4.33
C ASN A 8 -4.80 12.08 4.44
N ILE A 9 -4.20 11.77 3.29
CA ILE A 9 -2.79 11.38 3.20
C ILE A 9 -1.97 12.64 3.51
N SER A 10 -1.17 12.60 4.58
CA SER A 10 -0.33 13.71 5.07
C SER A 10 0.33 14.53 3.94
N SER A 11 0.49 15.85 4.15
CA SER A 11 1.16 16.78 3.22
C SER A 11 2.61 16.45 2.86
N THR A 12 3.20 15.42 3.50
CA THR A 12 4.52 14.85 3.21
C THR A 12 4.51 13.76 2.15
N VAL A 13 3.35 13.21 1.81
CA VAL A 13 3.21 12.17 0.79
C VAL A 13 2.70 12.80 -0.50
N ASN A 14 3.38 12.51 -1.60
CA ASN A 14 2.93 12.90 -2.93
C ASN A 14 1.64 12.13 -3.27
N THR A 15 0.50 12.74 -3.02
CA THR A 15 -0.83 12.13 -3.25
C THR A 15 -1.02 11.70 -4.70
N ALA A 16 -0.50 12.46 -5.67
CA ALA A 16 -0.61 12.12 -7.08
C ALA A 16 0.15 10.83 -7.42
N GLU A 17 1.36 10.69 -6.87
CA GLU A 17 2.15 9.47 -7.01
C GLU A 17 1.49 8.28 -6.32
N TRP A 18 0.98 8.47 -5.11
CA TRP A 18 0.26 7.42 -4.39
C TRP A 18 -0.94 6.91 -5.19
N ILE A 19 -1.72 7.82 -5.81
CA ILE A 19 -2.85 7.45 -6.67
C ILE A 19 -2.40 6.66 -7.90
N GLN A 20 -1.29 7.05 -8.52
CA GLN A 20 -0.73 6.34 -9.67
C GLN A 20 -0.24 4.94 -9.28
N LEU A 21 0.47 4.81 -8.16
CA LEU A 21 0.93 3.53 -7.64
C LEU A 21 -0.26 2.63 -7.27
N MET A 22 -1.28 3.18 -6.62
CA MET A 22 -2.49 2.43 -6.30
C MET A 22 -3.17 1.90 -7.56
N LYS A 23 -3.33 2.75 -8.59
CA LYS A 23 -3.87 2.33 -9.90
C LYS A 23 -3.03 1.24 -10.57
N ALA A 24 -1.71 1.33 -10.49
CA ALA A 24 -0.83 0.31 -11.07
C ALA A 24 -1.00 -1.03 -10.34
N VAL A 25 -0.95 -1.03 -9.01
CA VAL A 25 -1.03 -2.25 -8.18
C VAL A 25 -2.38 -2.95 -8.33
N VAL A 26 -3.51 -2.22 -8.32
CA VAL A 26 -4.84 -2.87 -8.44
C VAL A 26 -5.12 -3.44 -9.84
N ASN A 27 -4.39 -2.97 -10.86
CA ASN A 27 -4.51 -3.45 -12.25
C ASN A 27 -3.30 -4.29 -12.70
N ASP A 28 -2.43 -4.70 -11.78
CA ASP A 28 -1.23 -5.49 -12.07
C ASP A 28 -1.59 -6.85 -12.71
N ASP A 29 -0.71 -7.49 -13.47
CA ASP A 29 -0.98 -8.83 -14.03
C ASP A 29 -0.79 -9.95 -12.98
N ASP A 30 0.02 -9.71 -11.94
CA ASP A 30 0.20 -10.62 -10.82
C ASP A 30 -0.98 -10.53 -9.85
N SER A 31 -1.65 -11.66 -9.61
CA SER A 31 -2.81 -11.72 -8.73
C SER A 31 -2.48 -11.45 -7.26
N GLY A 32 -1.26 -11.76 -6.82
CA GLY A 32 -0.77 -11.44 -5.48
C GLY A 32 -0.60 -9.93 -5.29
N ILE A 33 -0.04 -9.23 -6.29
CA ILE A 33 0.10 -7.78 -6.27
C ILE A 33 -1.28 -7.11 -6.29
N ARG A 34 -2.18 -7.52 -7.18
CA ARG A 34 -3.56 -6.99 -7.22
C ARG A 34 -4.30 -7.18 -5.91
N ASN A 35 -4.21 -8.36 -5.31
CA ASN A 35 -4.87 -8.68 -4.04
C ASN A 35 -4.32 -7.81 -2.91
N ALA A 36 -3.00 -7.60 -2.85
CA ALA A 36 -2.37 -6.74 -1.86
C ALA A 36 -2.84 -5.28 -2.00
N GLY A 37 -2.88 -4.73 -3.21
CA GLY A 37 -3.41 -3.37 -3.44
C GLY A 37 -4.87 -3.21 -3.07
N THR A 38 -5.69 -4.20 -3.42
CA THR A 38 -7.13 -4.22 -3.06
C THR A 38 -7.32 -4.28 -1.54
N LEU A 39 -6.52 -5.08 -0.84
CA LEU A 39 -6.53 -5.16 0.61
C LEU A 39 -6.12 -3.82 1.26
N THR A 40 -5.05 -3.19 0.78
CA THR A 40 -4.61 -1.88 1.26
C THR A 40 -5.71 -0.83 1.11
N LEU A 41 -6.37 -0.76 -0.06
CA LEU A 41 -7.46 0.18 -0.28
C LEU A 41 -8.64 -0.08 0.67
N ARG A 42 -9.01 -1.34 0.86
CA ARG A 42 -10.10 -1.73 1.77
C ARG A 42 -9.78 -1.40 3.23
N ALA A 43 -8.56 -1.67 3.68
CA ALA A 43 -8.15 -1.35 5.06
C ALA A 43 -8.19 0.16 5.32
N LEU A 44 -7.78 0.98 4.34
CA LEU A 44 -7.89 2.43 4.38
C LEU A 44 -9.35 2.91 4.42
N GLU A 45 -10.26 2.27 3.67
CA GLU A 45 -11.70 2.53 3.76
C GLU A 45 -12.29 2.21 5.12
N GLU A 46 -11.93 1.05 5.67
CA GLU A 46 -12.41 0.59 6.97
C GLU A 46 -11.90 1.50 8.11
N GLN A 47 -10.66 1.98 8.01
CA GLN A 47 -10.12 2.98 8.93
C GLN A 47 -10.86 4.33 8.82
N ALA A 48 -11.12 4.82 7.61
CA ALA A 48 -11.88 6.05 7.39
C ALA A 48 -13.34 5.95 7.89
N ARG A 49 -13.91 4.74 7.95
CA ARG A 49 -15.25 4.46 8.54
C ARG A 49 -15.21 4.27 10.06
N GLY A 50 -14.02 4.26 10.67
CA GLY A 50 -13.82 4.00 12.10
C GLY A 50 -13.99 2.53 12.49
N TRP A 51 -13.95 1.61 11.52
CA TRP A 51 -14.04 0.16 11.75
C TRP A 51 -12.68 -0.49 12.01
N LEU A 52 -11.60 0.18 11.60
CA LEU A 52 -10.23 -0.24 11.83
C LEU A 52 -9.49 0.89 12.56
N THR A 53 -8.79 0.58 13.64
CA THR A 53 -7.97 1.58 14.34
C THR A 53 -6.74 1.92 13.50
N GLN A 54 -6.12 3.07 13.76
CA GLN A 54 -4.88 3.44 13.08
C GLN A 54 -3.74 2.45 13.38
N ASP A 55 -3.65 1.96 14.62
CA ASP A 55 -2.62 0.99 15.02
C ASP A 55 -2.82 -0.37 14.32
N ASP A 56 -4.08 -0.83 14.22
CA ASP A 56 -4.39 -2.06 13.49
C ASP A 56 -4.11 -1.92 11.99
N LEU A 57 -4.40 -0.74 11.41
CA LEU A 57 -4.08 -0.44 10.02
C LEU A 57 -2.56 -0.46 9.80
N ILE A 58 -1.78 0.15 10.70
CA ILE A 58 -0.31 0.13 10.62
C ILE A 58 0.18 -1.31 10.67
N LEU A 59 -0.26 -2.11 11.66
CA LEU A 59 0.15 -3.50 11.80
C LEU A 59 -0.15 -4.33 10.54
N LEU A 60 -1.34 -4.16 9.96
CA LEU A 60 -1.73 -4.84 8.71
C LEU A 60 -0.79 -4.47 7.56
N LEU A 61 -0.51 -3.18 7.39
CA LEU A 61 0.34 -2.68 6.30
C LEU A 61 1.81 -3.08 6.48
N GLU A 62 2.31 -3.15 7.71
CA GLU A 62 3.64 -3.69 8.00
C GLU A 62 3.74 -5.17 7.61
N GLY A 63 2.72 -5.96 7.94
CA GLY A 63 2.65 -7.37 7.52
C GLY A 63 2.63 -7.51 5.99
N GLN A 64 1.88 -6.67 5.28
CA GLN A 64 1.90 -6.66 3.81
C GLN A 64 3.27 -6.27 3.24
N ARG A 65 3.94 -5.28 3.84
CA ARG A 65 5.28 -4.85 3.44
C ARG A 65 6.29 -5.98 3.59
N ASP A 66 6.24 -6.73 4.68
CA ASP A 66 7.15 -7.83 4.92
C ASP A 66 6.93 -9.00 3.95
N ILE A 67 5.67 -9.32 3.64
CA ILE A 67 5.33 -10.31 2.59
C ILE A 67 5.86 -9.85 1.23
N ALA A 68 5.64 -8.59 0.86
CA ALA A 68 6.12 -8.03 -0.40
C ALA A 68 7.66 -8.05 -0.48
N ARG A 69 8.37 -7.80 0.62
CA ARG A 69 9.85 -7.90 0.69
C ARG A 69 10.34 -9.32 0.50
N ILE A 70 9.70 -10.31 1.14
CA ILE A 70 10.05 -11.72 0.99
C ILE A 70 9.89 -12.16 -0.47
N ARG A 71 8.76 -11.81 -1.09
CA ARG A 71 8.53 -12.11 -2.51
C ARG A 71 9.55 -11.38 -3.39
N ALA A 72 9.85 -10.11 -3.13
CA ALA A 72 10.85 -9.34 -3.89
C ALA A 72 12.22 -10.01 -3.89
N ASN A 73 12.60 -10.56 -2.74
CA ASN A 73 13.85 -11.28 -2.65
C ASN A 73 13.82 -12.60 -3.45
N ASN A 74 12.72 -13.33 -3.42
CA ASN A 74 12.54 -14.58 -4.18
C ASN A 74 12.46 -14.32 -5.69
N GLU A 75 11.75 -13.28 -6.13
CA GLU A 75 11.63 -12.88 -7.53
C GLU A 75 12.91 -12.25 -8.08
N ARG A 76 13.69 -11.54 -7.26
CA ARG A 76 15.04 -11.09 -7.63
C ARG A 76 15.97 -12.28 -7.90
N ILE A 77 15.85 -13.35 -7.12
CA ILE A 77 16.56 -14.62 -7.40
C ILE A 77 16.06 -15.22 -8.74
N ALA A 78 14.80 -14.97 -9.12
CA ALA A 78 14.17 -15.46 -10.35
C ALA A 78 14.08 -14.43 -11.52
N MET A 79 14.77 -13.28 -11.45
CA MET A 79 14.78 -12.20 -12.47
C MET A 79 13.44 -11.48 -12.79
N GLN A 80 12.43 -11.48 -11.91
CA GLN A 80 11.15 -10.76 -12.11
C GLN A 80 11.01 -9.53 -11.19
N THR A 81 11.77 -8.45 -11.42
CA THR A 81 11.99 -7.42 -10.38
C THR A 81 11.07 -6.21 -10.41
N HIS A 82 10.38 -5.93 -11.52
CA HIS A 82 9.85 -4.59 -11.74
C HIS A 82 8.58 -4.28 -10.92
N LEU A 83 7.61 -5.19 -10.88
CA LEU A 83 6.27 -4.87 -10.34
C LEU A 83 6.22 -4.96 -8.80
N GLN A 84 7.04 -5.81 -8.19
CA GLN A 84 7.13 -5.89 -6.74
C GLN A 84 7.70 -4.64 -6.08
N SER A 85 8.57 -3.92 -6.81
CA SER A 85 9.08 -2.62 -6.37
C SER A 85 7.96 -1.56 -6.29
N THR A 86 6.94 -1.65 -7.14
CA THR A 86 5.77 -0.77 -7.15
C THR A 86 4.91 -1.01 -5.90
N LEU A 87 4.63 -2.27 -5.56
CA LEU A 87 3.89 -2.62 -4.35
C LEU A 87 4.62 -2.16 -3.07
N LEU A 88 5.93 -2.38 -3.00
CA LEU A 88 6.75 -1.93 -1.86
C LEU A 88 6.70 -0.41 -1.69
N ARG A 89 6.86 0.34 -2.79
CA ARG A 89 6.81 1.81 -2.76
C ARG A 89 5.45 2.33 -2.29
N LEU A 90 4.35 1.68 -2.71
CA LEU A 90 3.01 2.03 -2.26
C LEU A 90 2.85 1.82 -0.75
N LEU A 91 3.30 0.69 -0.22
CA LEU A 91 3.19 0.36 1.20
C LEU A 91 4.04 1.30 2.06
N ASP A 92 5.28 1.59 1.65
CA ASP A 92 6.15 2.52 2.35
C ASP A 92 5.56 3.94 2.40
N MET A 93 5.00 4.43 1.29
CA MET A 93 4.33 5.74 1.27
C MET A 93 3.08 5.78 2.15
N THR A 94 2.29 4.70 2.14
CA THR A 94 1.08 4.62 2.96
C THR A 94 1.42 4.60 4.44
N LEU A 95 2.43 3.83 4.85
CA LEU A 95 2.92 3.80 6.23
C LEU A 95 3.48 5.17 6.67
N LEU A 96 4.26 5.83 5.81
CA LEU A 96 4.79 7.17 6.11
C LEU A 96 3.69 8.20 6.35
N ALA A 97 2.55 8.08 5.64
CA ALA A 97 1.41 8.96 5.83
C ALA A 97 0.73 8.79 7.20
N LEU A 98 0.82 7.58 7.77
CA LEU A 98 0.09 7.16 8.96
C LEU A 98 0.90 7.31 10.25
N LEU A 99 2.23 7.36 10.18
CA LEU A 99 3.05 7.46 11.39
C LEU A 99 3.04 8.90 11.96
N PRO A 100 2.90 9.05 13.30
CA PRO A 100 2.99 10.36 13.93
C PRO A 100 4.37 10.98 13.71
N ARG A 101 4.41 12.29 13.44
CA ARG A 101 5.65 13.05 13.26
C ARG A 101 6.46 12.97 14.56
N ILE A 102 7.66 12.40 14.49
CA ILE A 102 8.68 12.49 15.54
C ILE A 102 9.43 13.80 15.39
#